data_AF-A0A420Q0J4-F1
#
_entry.id   AF-A0A420Q0J4-F1
#
_cell.length_a   1.000
_cell.length_b   1.000
_cell.length_c   1.000
_cell.angle_alpha   90.00
_cell.angle_beta   90.00
_cell.angle_gamma   90.00
#
_symmetry.space_group_name_H-M   'P 1'
#
loop_
_entity.id
_entity.type
_entity.pdbx_description
1 polymer ?
#
loop_
_entity_poly.entity_id
_entity_poly.type
_entity_poly.pdbx_seq_one_letter_code
_entity_poly.pdbx_strand_id
1 'polypeptide(L)'
;MEESHNEEKLLRLTKARNVWFITELIDYQCLDTDAITLSCIVASPFGRPVKEYRTVLGVLECLRDTIKALRSLYLDAKILDQDISDNNILISNAGNNNPDSPKGILIDFDNAIDVEIEPEKPCSLSGTKTFMAIDLSRGSDDRVHHTYRHDLESFFYVFLFMAASGHGRASDKSRLRPWEVVWRN
;
A
#
# COMPACT_ATOMS: atom_id res chain seq x y z
N MET A 1 -7.84 -5.71 -19.07
CA MET A 1 -6.79 -6.17 -20.00
C MET A 1 -5.49 -5.38 -19.85
N GLU A 2 -5.47 -4.23 -19.16
CA GLU A 2 -4.29 -3.35 -19.04
C GLU A 2 -3.72 -3.27 -17.61
N GLU A 3 -4.49 -3.66 -16.59
CA GLU A 3 -4.14 -3.49 -15.16
C GLU A 3 -2.92 -4.31 -14.72
N SER A 4 -2.79 -5.57 -15.13
CA SER A 4 -1.63 -6.40 -14.75
C SER A 4 -0.31 -5.97 -15.39
N HIS A 5 -0.33 -5.17 -16.46
CA HIS A 5 0.87 -4.57 -17.04
C HIS A 5 1.32 -3.32 -16.25
N ASN A 6 0.47 -2.80 -15.36
CA ASN A 6 0.76 -1.58 -14.64
C ASN A 6 1.70 -1.84 -13.44
N GLU A 7 1.43 -2.87 -12.64
CA GLU A 7 2.24 -3.16 -11.45
C GLU A 7 3.69 -3.54 -11.78
N GLU A 8 3.91 -4.43 -12.76
CA GLU A 8 5.26 -4.80 -13.20
C GLU A 8 6.05 -3.58 -13.71
N LYS A 9 5.41 -2.73 -14.53
CA LYS A 9 6.01 -1.50 -15.03
C LYS A 9 6.37 -0.55 -13.90
N LEU A 10 5.49 -0.39 -12.91
CA LEU A 10 5.73 0.45 -11.74
C LEU A 10 6.88 -0.10 -10.89
N LEU A 11 6.94 -1.40 -10.62
CA LEU A 11 8.04 -2.03 -9.88
C LEU A 11 9.39 -1.90 -10.61
N ARG A 12 9.38 -1.93 -11.96
CA ARG A 12 10.58 -1.62 -12.75
C ARG A 12 10.97 -0.15 -12.66
N LEU A 13 10.00 0.77 -12.64
CA LEU A 13 10.23 2.21 -12.49
C LEU A 13 10.78 2.55 -11.11
N THR A 14 10.23 1.99 -10.04
CA THR A 14 10.73 2.22 -8.67
C THR A 14 12.18 1.76 -8.53
N LYS A 15 12.54 0.61 -9.14
CA LYS A 15 13.93 0.15 -9.21
C LYS A 15 14.81 1.10 -10.01
N ALA A 16 14.39 1.53 -11.21
CA ALA A 16 15.16 2.43 -12.06
C ALA A 16 15.37 3.81 -11.41
N ARG A 17 14.39 4.30 -10.65
CA ARG A 17 14.42 5.58 -9.94
C ARG A 17 15.02 5.47 -8.52
N ASN A 18 15.60 4.31 -8.17
CA ASN A 18 16.26 4.04 -6.88
C ASN A 18 15.37 4.35 -5.66
N VAL A 19 14.10 3.93 -5.69
CA VAL A 19 13.19 4.10 -4.57
C VAL A 19 13.60 3.18 -3.41
N TRP A 20 13.65 3.73 -2.21
CA TRP A 20 14.06 2.99 -1.02
C TRP A 20 12.87 2.33 -0.34
N PHE A 21 13.10 1.15 0.27
CA PHE A 21 12.15 0.45 1.14
C PHE A 21 10.83 0.00 0.48
N ILE A 22 10.82 -0.14 -0.84
CA ILE A 22 9.75 -0.79 -1.63
C ILE A 22 10.22 -2.20 -2.02
N THR A 23 9.29 -3.10 -2.33
CA THR A 23 9.63 -4.40 -2.94
C THR A 23 10.32 -4.23 -4.29
N GLU A 24 11.39 -4.99 -4.50
CA GLU A 24 12.07 -5.13 -5.77
C GLU A 24 11.53 -6.32 -6.56
N LEU A 25 11.26 -6.10 -7.85
CA LEU A 25 10.92 -7.17 -8.79
C LEU A 25 12.13 -8.10 -9.01
N ILE A 26 11.94 -9.39 -8.73
CA ILE A 26 12.90 -10.48 -9.01
C ILE A 26 12.61 -11.10 -10.36
N ASP A 27 11.36 -11.54 -10.55
CA ASP A 27 10.92 -12.23 -11.77
C ASP A 27 9.48 -11.84 -12.09
N TYR A 28 9.14 -11.92 -13.38
CA TYR A 28 7.80 -11.66 -13.89
C TYR A 28 7.47 -12.67 -14.98
N GLN A 29 6.35 -13.36 -14.83
CA GLN A 29 5.85 -14.28 -15.84
C GLN A 29 4.42 -13.89 -16.21
N CYS A 30 4.13 -13.93 -17.50
CA CYS A 30 2.81 -13.65 -18.05
C CYS A 30 2.42 -14.80 -18.97
N LEU A 31 1.23 -15.33 -18.77
CA LEU A 31 0.61 -16.36 -19.59
C LEU A 31 -0.68 -15.80 -20.16
N ASP A 32 -0.65 -15.49 -21.45
CA ASP A 32 -1.82 -15.09 -22.21
C ASP A 32 -2.56 -16.32 -22.73
N THR A 33 -3.86 -16.37 -22.48
CA THR A 33 -4.79 -17.33 -23.08
C THR A 33 -5.83 -16.57 -23.90
N ASP A 34 -6.57 -17.28 -24.75
CA ASP A 34 -7.63 -16.65 -25.57
C ASP A 34 -8.74 -15.96 -24.75
N ALA A 35 -8.87 -16.29 -23.45
CA ALA A 35 -9.91 -15.77 -22.58
C ALA A 35 -9.41 -14.87 -21.45
N ILE A 36 -8.22 -15.15 -20.90
CA ILE A 36 -7.65 -14.46 -19.73
C ILE A 36 -6.14 -14.33 -19.84
N THR A 37 -5.59 -13.28 -19.24
CA THR A 37 -4.16 -13.14 -18.99
C THR A 37 -3.89 -13.45 -17.52
N LEU A 38 -2.94 -14.34 -17.25
CA LEU A 38 -2.44 -14.65 -15.90
C LEU A 38 -1.04 -14.10 -15.76
N SER A 39 -0.80 -13.26 -14.76
CA SER A 39 0.52 -12.73 -14.43
C SER A 39 0.97 -13.20 -13.05
N CYS A 40 2.28 -13.37 -12.89
CA CYS A 40 2.94 -13.74 -11.65
C CYS A 40 4.13 -12.82 -11.42
N ILE A 41 4.09 -12.08 -10.31
CA ILE A 41 5.16 -11.21 -9.85
C ILE A 41 5.87 -11.89 -8.69
N VAL A 42 7.19 -12.06 -8.81
CA VAL A 42 8.05 -12.52 -7.73
C VAL A 42 8.85 -11.32 -7.25
N ALA A 43 8.71 -10.97 -5.97
CA ALA A 43 9.33 -9.77 -5.40
C ALA A 43 9.98 -10.03 -4.03
N SER A 44 10.93 -9.16 -3.66
CA SER A 44 11.67 -9.21 -2.39
C SER A 44 11.94 -7.80 -1.87
N PRO A 45 12.06 -7.57 -0.55
CA PRO A 45 11.92 -8.55 0.54
C PRO A 45 10.48 -9.02 0.73
N PHE A 46 10.32 -10.23 1.28
CA PHE A 46 9.03 -10.73 1.71
C PHE A 46 8.86 -10.56 3.22
N GLY A 47 7.60 -10.57 3.66
CA GLY A 47 7.26 -10.34 5.04
C GLY A 47 6.00 -11.09 5.45
N ARG A 48 5.54 -10.79 6.67
CA ARG A 48 4.23 -11.20 7.15
C ARG A 48 3.29 -9.98 7.16
N PRO A 49 1.98 -10.15 6.99
CA PRO A 49 1.03 -9.04 7.07
C PRO A 49 1.20 -8.23 8.37
N VAL A 50 1.03 -6.91 8.30
CA VAL A 50 1.21 -6.02 9.48
C VAL A 50 0.27 -6.38 10.63
N LYS A 51 -0.92 -6.88 10.32
CA LYS A 51 -1.90 -7.42 11.28
C LYS A 51 -1.38 -8.57 12.15
N GLU A 52 -0.31 -9.25 11.73
CA GLU A 52 0.37 -10.29 12.49
C GLU A 52 1.56 -9.76 13.32
N TYR A 53 1.57 -8.46 13.63
CA TYR A 53 2.55 -7.88 14.54
C TYR A 53 2.50 -8.57 15.91
N ARG A 54 3.68 -8.69 16.55
CA ARG A 54 3.84 -9.36 17.86
C ARG A 54 4.18 -8.38 18.99
N THR A 55 4.64 -7.19 18.63
CA THR A 55 5.07 -6.16 19.58
C THR A 55 4.66 -4.79 19.05
N VAL A 56 4.31 -3.88 19.96
CA VAL A 56 4.01 -2.48 19.61
C VAL A 56 5.21 -1.83 18.91
N LEU A 57 6.42 -2.08 19.40
CA LEU A 57 7.64 -1.58 18.76
C LEU A 57 7.74 -2.06 17.31
N GLY A 58 7.51 -3.34 17.04
CA GLY A 58 7.64 -3.90 15.69
C GLY A 58 6.65 -3.31 14.69
N VAL A 59 5.40 -3.04 15.08
CA VAL A 59 4.44 -2.37 14.20
C VAL A 59 4.80 -0.90 13.99
N LEU A 60 5.31 -0.19 15.01
CA LEU A 60 5.75 1.20 14.86
C LEU A 60 6.97 1.32 13.94
N GLU A 61 7.93 0.40 14.05
CA GLU A 61 9.08 0.34 13.13
C GLU A 61 8.65 0.02 11.70
N CYS A 62 7.70 -0.90 11.54
CA CYS A 62 7.10 -1.22 10.26
C CYS A 62 6.46 0.02 9.61
N LEU A 63 5.51 0.68 10.29
CA LEU A 63 4.86 1.88 9.76
C LEU A 63 5.84 3.02 9.47
N ARG A 64 6.83 3.23 10.34
CA ARG A 64 7.89 4.23 10.11
C ARG A 64 8.59 3.99 8.79
N ASP A 65 8.98 2.75 8.51
CA ASP A 65 9.74 2.42 7.30
C ASP A 65 8.83 2.44 6.07
N THR A 66 7.57 2.04 6.17
CA THR A 66 6.61 2.17 5.06
C THR A 66 6.30 3.64 4.73
N ILE A 67 6.23 4.53 5.72
CA ILE A 67 6.09 5.99 5.48
C ILE A 67 7.35 6.55 4.78
N LYS A 68 8.54 6.07 5.13
CA LYS A 68 9.77 6.43 4.40
C LYS A 68 9.72 5.92 2.96
N ALA A 69 9.20 4.71 2.74
CA ALA A 69 9.00 4.15 1.41
C ALA A 69 8.05 5.02 0.58
N LEU A 70 6.88 5.38 1.13
CA LEU A 70 5.92 6.28 0.49
C LEU A 70 6.55 7.64 0.14
N ARG A 71 7.36 8.19 1.06
CA ARG A 71 8.10 9.44 0.80
C ARG A 71 9.08 9.30 -0.37
N SER A 72 9.85 8.20 -0.43
CA SER A 72 10.79 7.96 -1.54
C SER A 72 10.04 7.72 -2.84
N LEU A 73 8.94 6.96 -2.80
CA LEU A 73 8.05 6.71 -3.94
C LEU A 73 7.55 8.02 -4.57
N TYR A 74 7.12 8.97 -3.74
CA TYR A 74 6.67 10.28 -4.23
C TYR A 74 7.83 11.20 -4.64
N LEU A 75 8.85 11.37 -3.81
CA LEU A 75 9.92 12.35 -4.08
C LEU A 75 10.82 11.93 -5.22
N ASP A 76 11.24 10.65 -5.23
CA ASP A 76 12.23 10.11 -6.16
C ASP A 76 11.57 9.50 -7.39
N ALA A 77 10.40 8.86 -7.23
CA ALA A 77 9.70 8.22 -8.34
C ALA A 77 8.46 8.94 -8.87
N LYS A 78 7.98 10.02 -8.24
CA LYS A 78 6.75 10.73 -8.65
C LYS A 78 5.53 9.80 -8.74
N ILE A 79 5.51 8.73 -7.96
CA ILE A 79 4.41 7.79 -7.90
C ILE A 79 3.55 8.08 -6.66
N LEU A 80 2.22 8.02 -6.82
CA LEU A 80 1.25 7.99 -5.74
C LEU A 80 0.71 6.57 -5.59
N ASP A 81 0.55 6.11 -4.35
CA ASP A 81 0.14 4.73 -4.04
C ASP A 81 -1.38 4.53 -4.25
N GLN A 82 -2.18 5.44 -3.69
CA GLN A 82 -3.65 5.46 -3.79
C GLN A 82 -4.42 4.37 -3.04
N ASP A 83 -3.77 3.31 -2.53
CA ASP A 83 -4.47 2.23 -1.82
C ASP A 83 -3.73 1.74 -0.56
N ILE A 84 -3.30 2.70 0.24
CA ILE A 84 -2.74 2.42 1.56
C ILE A 84 -3.80 1.75 2.45
N SER A 85 -3.54 0.49 2.80
CA SER A 85 -4.36 -0.33 3.69
C SER A 85 -3.49 -1.21 4.58
N ASP A 86 -4.08 -1.81 5.62
CA ASP A 86 -3.37 -2.79 6.46
C ASP A 86 -3.06 -4.09 5.72
N ASN A 87 -3.74 -4.40 4.62
CA ASN A 87 -3.44 -5.56 3.79
C ASN A 87 -2.19 -5.35 2.92
N ASN A 88 -1.88 -4.09 2.60
CA ASN A 88 -0.81 -3.70 1.68
C ASN A 88 0.51 -3.39 2.41
N ILE A 89 0.57 -3.69 3.72
CA ILE A 89 1.75 -3.46 4.55
C ILE A 89 2.24 -4.78 5.12
N LEU A 90 3.52 -5.07 4.87
CA LEU A 90 4.20 -6.24 5.43
C LEU A 90 5.26 -5.82 6.47
N ILE A 91 5.36 -6.61 7.54
CA ILE A 91 6.50 -6.61 8.44
C ILE A 91 7.57 -7.49 7.82
N SER A 92 8.73 -6.90 7.53
CA SER A 92 9.86 -7.59 6.94
C SER A 92 10.33 -8.76 7.81
N ASN A 93 10.56 -9.91 7.15
CA ASN A 93 11.25 -11.04 7.78
C ASN A 93 12.76 -10.99 7.54
N ALA A 94 13.26 -10.04 6.74
CA ALA A 94 14.69 -9.85 6.51
C ALA A 94 15.35 -9.54 7.85
N GLY A 95 16.35 -10.35 8.19
CA GLY A 95 16.75 -10.65 9.57
C GLY A 95 16.80 -9.44 10.50
N ASN A 96 16.27 -9.63 11.70
CA ASN A 96 16.41 -8.74 12.87
C ASN A 96 17.88 -8.39 13.20
N ASN A 97 18.83 -8.99 12.52
CA ASN A 97 20.27 -8.88 12.72
C ASN A 97 20.92 -7.77 11.88
N ASN A 98 20.25 -7.23 10.87
CA ASN A 98 20.71 -6.02 10.17
C ASN A 98 19.86 -4.82 10.61
N PRO A 99 20.44 -3.79 11.26
CA PRO A 99 19.71 -2.56 11.60
C PRO A 99 19.30 -1.75 10.36
N ASP A 100 20.01 -1.91 9.24
CA ASP A 100 19.75 -1.16 8.00
C ASP A 100 18.69 -1.81 7.10
N SER A 101 18.25 -3.04 7.40
CA SER A 101 17.17 -3.68 6.65
C SER A 101 15.83 -3.00 6.93
N PRO A 102 14.96 -2.77 5.93
CA PRO A 102 13.60 -2.29 6.17
C PRO A 102 12.86 -3.19 7.15
N LYS A 103 12.15 -2.59 8.12
CA LYS A 103 11.24 -3.31 9.02
C LYS A 103 9.80 -3.33 8.49
N GLY A 104 9.46 -2.37 7.63
CA GLY A 104 8.19 -2.30 6.92
C GLY A 104 8.39 -2.27 5.42
N ILE A 105 7.45 -2.88 4.70
CA ILE A 105 7.44 -3.01 3.25
C ILE A 105 6.05 -2.64 2.77
N LEU A 106 5.97 -1.78 1.76
CA LEU A 106 4.74 -1.46 1.04
C LEU A 106 4.65 -2.39 -0.17
N ILE A 107 3.48 -2.98 -0.38
CA ILE A 107 3.16 -3.84 -1.52
C ILE A 107 1.88 -3.33 -2.20
N ASP A 108 1.51 -3.97 -3.30
CA ASP A 108 0.27 -3.73 -4.04
C ASP A 108 0.21 -2.32 -4.65
N PHE A 109 0.76 -2.20 -5.86
CA PHE A 109 0.81 -0.95 -6.61
C PHE A 109 -0.19 -0.94 -7.79
N ASP A 110 -1.23 -1.78 -7.75
CA ASP A 110 -2.19 -1.90 -8.86
C ASP A 110 -2.94 -0.58 -9.12
N ASN A 111 -3.25 0.16 -8.05
CA ASN A 111 -3.91 1.46 -8.12
C ASN A 111 -2.92 2.64 -8.25
N ALA A 112 -1.60 2.38 -8.22
CA ALA A 112 -0.62 3.44 -8.17
C ALA A 112 -0.52 4.18 -9.52
N ILE A 113 -0.19 5.48 -9.46
CA ILE A 113 -0.07 6.33 -10.65
C ILE A 113 1.27 7.03 -10.70
N ASP A 114 1.84 7.11 -11.90
CA ASP A 114 2.98 7.99 -12.18
C ASP A 114 2.43 9.39 -12.51
N VAL A 115 2.66 10.35 -11.61
CA VAL A 115 2.16 11.73 -11.71
C VAL A 115 2.78 12.48 -12.88
N GLU A 116 3.96 12.06 -13.37
CA GLU A 116 4.57 12.67 -14.56
C GLU A 116 3.85 12.26 -15.85
N ILE A 117 3.21 11.09 -15.86
CA ILE A 117 2.50 10.54 -17.03
C ILE A 117 1.00 10.89 -16.95
N GLU A 118 0.40 10.80 -15.77
CA GLU A 118 -1.04 10.93 -15.56
C GLU A 118 -1.40 11.98 -14.48
N PRO A 119 -0.98 13.25 -14.64
CA PRO A 119 -1.15 14.28 -13.60
C PRO A 119 -2.62 14.64 -13.29
N GLU A 120 -3.51 14.44 -14.27
CA GLU A 120 -4.93 14.78 -14.18
C GLU A 120 -5.83 13.56 -13.98
N LYS A 121 -5.25 12.38 -13.71
CA LYS A 121 -6.06 11.18 -13.48
C LYS A 121 -6.93 11.39 -12.24
N PRO A 122 -8.27 11.38 -12.39
CA PRO A 122 -9.17 11.50 -11.25
C PRO A 122 -8.92 10.33 -10.31
N CYS A 123 -9.09 10.56 -9.00
CA CYS A 123 -9.07 9.48 -8.03
C CYS A 123 -10.09 8.43 -8.45
N SER A 124 -9.65 7.21 -8.74
CA SER A 124 -10.56 6.09 -8.83
C SER A 124 -11.17 5.91 -7.44
N LEU A 125 -12.50 5.79 -7.35
CA LEU A 125 -13.16 5.31 -6.12
C LEU A 125 -12.83 3.83 -5.82
N SER A 126 -11.96 3.23 -6.65
CA SER A 126 -11.24 1.99 -6.43
C SER A 126 -10.21 2.20 -5.33
N GLY A 127 -10.36 1.47 -4.23
CA GLY A 127 -9.47 1.55 -3.08
C GLY A 127 -10.22 1.20 -1.80
N THR A 128 -9.47 1.02 -0.74
CA THR A 128 -10.02 0.67 0.57
C THR A 128 -10.83 1.82 1.15
N LYS A 129 -12.16 1.83 0.93
CA LYS A 129 -13.09 2.88 1.45
C LYS A 129 -12.93 3.15 2.94
N THR A 130 -12.49 2.15 3.70
CA THR A 130 -12.23 2.25 5.14
C THR A 130 -11.07 3.19 5.48
N PHE A 131 -10.01 3.18 4.70
CA PHE A 131 -8.80 3.98 4.91
C PHE A 131 -8.72 5.17 3.95
N MET A 132 -9.68 5.34 3.05
CA MET A 132 -9.73 6.46 2.12
C MET A 132 -9.80 7.81 2.85
N ALA A 133 -9.00 8.77 2.38
CA ALA A 133 -9.03 10.14 2.87
C ALA A 133 -10.43 10.76 2.76
N ILE A 134 -10.82 11.57 3.74
CA ILE A 134 -12.16 12.14 3.83
C ILE A 134 -12.51 12.98 2.59
N ASP A 135 -11.54 13.75 2.10
CA ASP A 135 -11.75 14.62 0.94
C ASP A 135 -12.01 13.81 -0.34
N LEU A 136 -11.44 12.60 -0.45
CA LEU A 136 -11.72 11.65 -1.54
C LEU A 136 -13.08 10.96 -1.33
N SER A 137 -13.38 10.54 -0.10
CA SER A 137 -14.63 9.83 0.21
C SER A 137 -15.88 10.71 0.10
N ARG A 138 -15.77 12.03 0.24
CA ARG A 138 -16.91 12.94 0.20
C ARG A 138 -17.45 13.19 -1.21
N GLY A 139 -16.70 12.82 -2.25
CA GLY A 139 -17.18 12.59 -3.62
C GLY A 139 -18.06 13.69 -4.22
N SER A 140 -18.00 14.92 -3.71
CA SER A 140 -18.91 15.99 -4.13
C SER A 140 -18.38 16.83 -5.29
N ASP A 141 -17.16 16.55 -5.76
CA ASP A 141 -16.58 17.25 -6.89
C ASP A 141 -15.74 16.25 -7.70
N ASP A 142 -16.01 16.12 -9.00
CA ASP A 142 -15.22 15.36 -9.99
C ASP A 142 -13.79 15.96 -10.20
N ARG A 143 -13.27 16.67 -9.19
CA ARG A 143 -12.09 17.54 -9.24
C ARG A 143 -11.05 17.23 -8.16
N VAL A 144 -11.35 16.34 -7.21
CA VAL A 144 -10.39 16.01 -6.16
C VAL A 144 -9.34 15.04 -6.71
N HIS A 145 -8.14 15.58 -6.93
CA HIS A 145 -6.99 14.80 -7.37
C HIS A 145 -6.35 14.11 -6.17
N HIS A 146 -5.94 12.85 -6.34
CA HIS A 146 -5.17 12.19 -5.30
C HIS A 146 -3.83 12.90 -5.11
N THR A 147 -3.37 13.03 -3.87
CA THR A 147 -2.07 13.62 -3.55
C THR A 147 -1.43 12.79 -2.45
N TYR A 148 -0.11 12.95 -2.25
CA TYR A 148 0.60 12.27 -1.17
C TYR A 148 0.00 12.53 0.23
N ARG A 149 -0.74 13.63 0.41
CA ARG A 149 -1.44 13.92 1.67
C ARG A 149 -2.55 12.93 1.95
N HIS A 150 -3.22 12.45 0.91
CA HIS A 150 -4.26 11.44 1.04
C HIS A 150 -3.65 10.09 1.43
N ASP A 151 -2.51 9.70 0.84
CA ASP A 151 -1.78 8.49 1.27
C ASP A 151 -1.36 8.57 2.75
N LEU A 152 -0.91 9.74 3.21
CA LEU A 152 -0.56 9.98 4.62
C LEU A 152 -1.79 9.94 5.54
N GLU A 153 -2.94 10.44 5.10
CA GLU A 153 -4.20 10.36 5.84
C GLU A 153 -4.65 8.89 5.97
N SER A 154 -4.55 8.11 4.90
CA SER A 154 -4.80 6.67 4.92
C SER A 154 -3.90 5.95 5.92
N PHE A 155 -2.60 6.29 5.99
CA PHE A 155 -1.68 5.77 7.01
C PHE A 155 -2.13 6.09 8.44
N PHE A 156 -2.69 7.28 8.67
CA PHE A 156 -3.23 7.65 9.98
C PHE A 156 -4.42 6.76 10.36
N TYR A 157 -5.32 6.45 9.41
CA TYR A 157 -6.43 5.53 9.65
C TYR A 157 -5.98 4.09 9.88
N VAL A 158 -4.98 3.61 9.15
CA VAL A 158 -4.36 2.29 9.40
C VAL A 158 -3.76 2.24 10.82
N PHE A 159 -3.02 3.28 11.22
CA PHE A 159 -2.48 3.39 12.58
C PHE A 159 -3.58 3.36 13.65
N LEU A 160 -4.64 4.16 13.49
CA LEU A 160 -5.77 4.20 14.41
C LEU A 160 -6.47 2.85 14.52
N PHE A 161 -6.69 2.19 13.38
CA PHE A 161 -7.32 0.88 13.33
C PHE A 161 -6.52 -0.17 14.09
N MET A 162 -5.20 -0.23 13.90
CA MET A 162 -4.35 -1.17 14.63
C MET A 162 -4.27 -0.84 16.12
N ALA A 163 -4.19 0.44 16.48
CA ALA A 163 -4.13 0.87 17.88
C ALA A 163 -5.41 0.54 18.65
N ALA A 164 -6.57 0.69 18.00
CA ALA A 164 -7.87 0.45 18.63
C ALA A 164 -8.30 -1.02 18.63
N SER A 165 -7.89 -1.80 17.62
CA SER A 165 -8.20 -3.23 17.52
C SER A 165 -7.22 -4.11 18.30
N GLY A 166 -5.98 -3.66 18.53
CA GLY A 166 -4.94 -4.46 19.19
C GLY A 166 -4.53 -5.68 18.37
N HIS A 167 -4.06 -6.75 19.02
CA HIS A 167 -3.80 -8.07 18.40
C HIS A 167 -5.09 -8.84 18.07
N GLY A 168 -6.24 -8.18 18.09
CA GLY A 168 -7.52 -8.87 18.08
C GLY A 168 -8.59 -8.06 17.40
N ARG A 169 -9.82 -8.48 17.68
CA ARG A 169 -11.00 -7.92 17.07
C ARG A 169 -11.42 -6.67 17.84
N ALA A 170 -11.75 -5.58 17.14
CA ALA A 170 -12.37 -4.41 17.74
C ALA A 170 -13.59 -4.84 18.57
N SER A 171 -13.78 -4.22 19.74
CA SER A 171 -14.96 -4.46 20.55
C SER A 171 -16.25 -4.27 19.73
N ASP A 172 -17.30 -5.05 19.99
CA ASP A 172 -18.60 -4.89 19.32
C ASP A 172 -19.19 -3.48 19.52
N LYS A 173 -18.78 -2.79 20.58
CA LYS A 173 -19.17 -1.40 20.88
C LYS A 173 -18.27 -0.36 20.20
N SER A 174 -17.20 -0.78 19.54
CA SER A 174 -16.25 0.11 18.87
C SER A 174 -16.89 0.74 17.64
N ARG A 175 -16.70 2.05 17.47
CA ARG A 175 -17.06 2.75 16.23
C ARG A 175 -16.28 2.25 15.01
N LEU A 176 -15.17 1.54 15.23
CA LEU A 176 -14.36 0.92 14.18
C LEU A 176 -14.83 -0.50 13.83
N ARG A 177 -15.85 -1.04 14.50
CA ARG A 177 -16.38 -2.37 14.17
C ARG A 177 -16.76 -2.55 12.69
N PRO A 178 -17.40 -1.57 12.01
CA PRO A 178 -17.71 -1.70 10.59
C PRO A 178 -16.45 -1.88 9.72
N TRP A 179 -15.30 -1.37 10.16
CA TRP A 179 -14.04 -1.41 9.41
C TRP A 179 -13.51 -2.83 9.25
N GLU A 180 -13.89 -3.77 10.12
CA GLU A 180 -13.53 -5.19 9.99
C GLU A 180 -14.47 -5.99 9.09
N VAL A 181 -15.71 -5.51 8.93
CA VAL A 181 -16.81 -6.25 8.27
C VAL A 181 -16.86 -5.94 6.79
N VAL A 182 -16.51 -4.71 6.40
CA VAL A 182 -16.48 -4.26 5.00
C VAL A 182 -15.53 -5.08 4.12
N TRP A 183 -14.58 -5.81 4.72
CA TRP A 183 -13.56 -6.63 4.04
C TRP A 183 -13.85 -8.15 4.01
N ARG A 184 -14.92 -8.63 4.65
CA ARG A 184 -15.19 -10.07 4.79
C ARG A 184 -16.31 -10.62 3.91
N ASN A 185 -16.88 -9.81 3.02
CA ASN A 185 -17.91 -10.22 2.07
C ASN A 185 -17.45 -10.01 0.65
#